data_AF-A0A5C6F0P0-F1
#
_entry.id   AF-A0A5C6F0P0-F1
#
_cell.length_a   1.000
_cell.length_b   1.000
_cell.length_c   1.000
_cell.angle_alpha   90.00
_cell.angle_beta   90.00
_cell.angle_gamma   90.00
#
_symmetry.space_group_name_H-M   'P 1'
#
loop_
_entity.id
_entity.type
_entity.pdbx_description
1 polymer ?
#
loop_
_entity_poly.entity_id
_entity_poly.type
_entity_poly.pdbx_seq_one_letter_code
_entity_poly.pdbx_strand_id
1 'polypeptide(L)'
;MLKKCKRTDDVLFINAEKHFKKGKRQNFLSDTHIDKIIDTYQHRRIEDRFSARIEMSKIADEEDYNLNISRYVSTAEPEVQIDLAETHRKLVAIEAEIEKAKSEHNSYLKELGLPPLP
;
A
#
# COMPACT_ATOMS: atom_id res chain seq x y z
N MET A 1 24.81 -22.96 10.03
CA MET A 1 25.16 -23.76 8.82
C MET A 1 23.99 -23.71 7.86
N LEU A 2 24.23 -23.45 6.58
CA LEU A 2 23.19 -23.47 5.54
C LEU A 2 22.82 -24.91 5.16
N LYS A 3 21.60 -25.12 4.64
CA LYS A 3 21.09 -26.43 4.22
C LYS A 3 21.93 -26.96 3.04
N LYS A 4 22.59 -28.11 3.23
CA LYS A 4 23.44 -28.74 2.20
C LYS A 4 22.63 -29.49 1.13
N CYS A 5 21.51 -30.10 1.50
CA CYS A 5 20.62 -30.82 0.59
C CYS A 5 19.43 -29.93 0.19
N LYS A 6 19.70 -28.90 -0.61
CA LYS A 6 18.64 -28.03 -1.18
C LYS A 6 17.91 -28.82 -2.26
N ARG A 7 16.58 -28.67 -2.34
CA ARG A 7 15.76 -29.33 -3.38
C ARG A 7 15.66 -28.51 -4.66
N THR A 8 15.91 -27.21 -4.57
CA THR A 8 15.76 -26.25 -5.67
C THR A 8 16.91 -25.24 -5.60
N ASP A 9 17.33 -24.74 -6.76
CA ASP A 9 18.45 -23.80 -6.91
C ASP A 9 18.02 -22.33 -6.95
N ASP A 10 16.73 -22.06 -6.76
CA ASP A 10 16.15 -20.72 -6.73
C ASP A 10 16.12 -20.11 -5.31
N VAL A 11 16.26 -18.79 -5.26
CA VAL A 11 16.20 -17.98 -4.05
C VAL A 11 14.77 -17.44 -3.88
N LEU A 12 14.21 -17.67 -2.69
CA LEU A 12 12.92 -17.08 -2.30
C LEU A 12 13.17 -15.76 -1.57
N PHE A 13 12.70 -14.66 -2.15
CA PHE A 13 12.66 -13.36 -1.51
C PHE A 13 11.30 -13.17 -0.83
N ILE A 14 11.30 -12.68 0.41
CA ILE A 14 10.08 -12.38 1.20
C ILE A 14 10.18 -10.95 1.72
N ASN A 15 9.33 -10.07 1.21
CA ASN A 15 9.25 -8.68 1.61
C ASN A 15 8.29 -8.51 2.80
N ALA A 16 8.85 -8.61 4.00
CA ALA A 16 8.13 -8.40 5.25
C ALA A 16 8.18 -6.94 5.76
N GLU A 17 8.52 -5.96 4.92
CA GLU A 17 8.68 -4.56 5.34
C GLU A 17 7.42 -4.01 6.03
N LYS A 18 6.22 -4.35 5.57
CA LYS A 18 4.96 -3.91 6.22
C LYS A 18 4.48 -4.82 7.36
N HIS A 19 5.17 -5.93 7.62
CA HIS A 19 4.76 -6.98 8.56
C HIS A 19 5.49 -6.86 9.90
N PHE A 20 5.40 -5.69 10.53
CA PHE A 20 5.92 -5.47 11.88
C PHE A 20 5.02 -4.53 12.67
N LYS A 21 5.06 -4.64 13.99
CA LYS A 21 4.50 -3.64 14.90
C LYS A 21 5.56 -2.61 15.22
N LYS A 22 5.28 -1.36 14.86
CA LYS A 22 6.20 -0.25 15.12
C LYS A 22 6.33 -0.03 16.63
N GLY A 23 7.54 -0.10 17.15
CA GLY A 23 7.84 0.25 18.54
C GLY A 23 8.63 1.54 18.64
N LYS A 24 8.89 1.99 19.87
CA LYS A 24 9.56 3.28 20.14
C LYS A 24 11.05 3.27 19.81
N ARG A 25 11.74 2.16 20.11
CA ARG A 25 13.20 1.98 19.87
C ARG A 25 13.51 0.86 18.88
N GLN A 26 12.64 -0.14 18.81
CA GLN A 26 12.76 -1.28 17.93
C GLN A 26 11.37 -1.68 17.43
N ASN A 27 11.33 -2.27 16.25
CA ASN A 27 10.13 -2.89 15.71
C ASN A 27 10.01 -4.32 16.22
N PHE A 28 8.79 -4.83 16.31
CA PHE A 28 8.51 -6.17 16.80
C PHE A 28 7.69 -6.96 15.78
N LEU A 29 7.99 -8.24 15.62
CA LEU A 29 7.13 -9.15 14.87
C LEU A 29 6.06 -9.69 15.84
N SER A 30 4.78 -9.58 15.46
CA SER A 30 3.73 -10.31 16.16
C SER A 30 3.64 -11.73 15.66
N ASP A 31 3.01 -12.61 16.44
CA ASP A 31 2.79 -14.02 16.07
C ASP A 31 2.15 -14.13 14.69
N THR A 32 1.16 -13.30 14.38
CA THR A 32 0.53 -13.23 13.05
C THR A 32 1.51 -12.95 11.90
N HIS A 33 2.50 -12.08 12.12
CA HIS A 33 3.51 -11.76 11.09
C HIS A 33 4.51 -12.90 10.95
N ILE A 34 4.90 -13.50 12.08
CA ILE A 34 5.80 -14.65 12.12
C ILE A 34 5.15 -15.82 11.37
N ASP A 35 3.90 -16.13 11.66
CA ASP A 35 3.14 -17.21 11.03
C ASP A 35 3.05 -17.00 9.52
N LYS A 36 2.76 -15.79 9.05
CA LYS A 36 2.72 -15.46 7.62
C LYS A 36 4.07 -15.65 6.95
N ILE A 37 5.16 -15.18 7.57
CA ILE A 37 6.52 -15.33 7.01
C ILE A 37 6.91 -16.81 6.97
N ILE A 38 6.63 -17.56 8.04
CA ILE A 38 6.94 -18.98 8.14
C ILE A 38 6.13 -19.79 7.12
N ASP A 39 4.83 -19.53 7.00
CA ASP A 39 3.96 -20.18 6.00
C ASP A 39 4.50 -19.98 4.59
N THR A 40 4.83 -18.74 4.23
CA THR A 40 5.40 -18.42 2.92
C THR A 40 6.77 -19.08 2.70
N TYR A 41 7.62 -19.15 3.72
CA TYR A 41 8.91 -19.85 3.64
C TYR A 41 8.74 -21.37 3.47
N GLN A 42 7.92 -22.00 4.31
CA GLN A 42 7.72 -23.46 4.31
C GLN A 42 7.13 -23.95 2.99
N HIS A 43 6.14 -23.23 2.48
CA HIS A 43 5.42 -23.59 1.26
C HIS A 43 6.02 -22.95 -0.01
N ARG A 44 7.03 -22.07 0.13
CA ARG A 44 7.62 -21.29 -0.97
C ARG A 44 6.56 -20.62 -1.86
N ARG A 45 5.55 -20.01 -1.23
CA ARG A 45 4.46 -19.32 -1.93
C ARG A 45 5.01 -18.11 -2.69
N ILE A 46 4.43 -17.84 -3.84
CA ILE A 46 4.65 -16.61 -4.61
C ILE A 46 3.40 -15.76 -4.39
N GLU A 47 3.58 -14.52 -3.95
CA GLU A 47 2.49 -13.62 -3.59
C GLU A 47 2.86 -12.22 -4.04
N ASP A 48 1.94 -11.57 -4.76
CA ASP A 48 2.19 -10.25 -5.33
C ASP A 48 2.67 -9.28 -4.25
N ARG A 49 3.75 -8.55 -4.55
CA ARG A 49 4.41 -7.57 -3.65
C ARG A 49 4.91 -8.10 -2.30
N PHE A 50 4.73 -9.38 -2.01
CA PHE A 50 5.17 -10.00 -0.76
C PHE A 50 6.28 -11.02 -0.96
N SER A 51 6.24 -11.84 -2.00
CA SER A 51 7.27 -12.86 -2.20
C SER A 51 7.48 -13.22 -3.67
N ALA A 52 8.75 -13.47 -4.02
CA ALA A 52 9.16 -13.84 -5.37
C ALA A 52 10.20 -14.95 -5.33
N ARG A 53 10.14 -15.87 -6.30
CA ARG A 53 11.13 -16.92 -6.49
C ARG A 53 11.97 -16.58 -7.70
N ILE A 54 13.27 -16.42 -7.49
CA ILE A 54 14.21 -15.96 -8.51
C ILE A 54 15.31 -17.01 -8.68
N GLU A 55 15.62 -17.36 -9.92
CA GLU A 55 16.70 -18.28 -10.24
C GLU A 55 18.06 -17.67 -9.90
N MET A 56 19.01 -18.52 -9.50
CA MET A 56 20.36 -18.06 -9.14
C MET A 56 21.10 -17.43 -10.34
N SER A 57 20.86 -17.92 -11.56
CA SER A 57 21.40 -17.36 -12.81
C SER A 57 21.04 -15.89 -12.95
N LYS A 58 19.75 -15.55 -12.83
CA LYS A 58 19.27 -14.16 -12.90
C LYS A 58 19.96 -13.26 -11.88
N ILE A 59 20.12 -13.73 -10.65
CA ILE A 59 20.78 -12.97 -9.58
C ILE A 59 22.27 -12.74 -9.90
N ALA A 60 22.95 -13.74 -10.44
CA ALA A 60 24.36 -13.66 -10.78
C ALA A 60 24.61 -12.81 -12.04
N ASP A 61 23.86 -13.05 -13.10
CA ASP A 61 24.12 -12.54 -14.45
C ASP A 61 23.56 -11.13 -14.65
N GLU A 62 22.40 -10.81 -14.09
CA GLU A 62 21.72 -9.53 -14.30
C GLU A 62 21.98 -8.53 -13.14
N GLU A 63 22.11 -9.04 -11.91
CA GLU A 63 22.14 -8.22 -10.69
C GLU A 63 23.47 -8.30 -9.93
N ASP A 64 24.50 -9.00 -10.45
CA ASP A 64 25.84 -9.15 -9.85
C ASP A 64 25.78 -9.57 -8.36
N TYR A 65 24.96 -10.57 -8.06
CA TYR A 65 24.71 -11.07 -6.71
C TYR A 65 24.10 -10.02 -5.75
N ASN A 66 23.47 -8.96 -6.26
CA ASN A 66 22.75 -8.01 -5.45
C ASN A 66 21.45 -8.64 -4.91
N LEU A 67 21.35 -8.76 -3.59
CA LEU A 67 20.20 -9.36 -2.91
C LEU A 67 19.23 -8.33 -2.33
N ASN A 68 19.31 -7.07 -2.78
CA ASN A 68 18.36 -6.05 -2.36
C ASN A 68 16.94 -6.41 -2.82
N ILE A 69 16.03 -6.47 -1.86
CA ILE A 69 14.67 -6.99 -2.08
C ILE A 69 13.85 -6.17 -3.07
N SER A 70 14.12 -4.86 -3.18
CA SER A 70 13.39 -3.97 -4.09
C SER A 70 13.64 -4.29 -5.57
N ARG A 71 14.69 -5.06 -5.89
CA ARG A 71 14.96 -5.56 -7.25
C ARG A 71 14.02 -6.69 -7.66
N TYR A 72 13.48 -7.43 -6.69
CA TYR A 72 12.77 -8.70 -6.95
C TYR A 72 11.31 -8.67 -6.51
N VAL A 73 10.97 -7.80 -5.56
CA VAL A 73 9.60 -7.64 -5.06
C VAL A 73 9.22 -6.17 -5.13
N SER A 74 8.16 -5.87 -5.88
CA SER A 74 7.65 -4.50 -6.00
C SER A 74 7.13 -4.01 -4.65
N THR A 75 7.63 -2.85 -4.22
CA THR A 75 7.17 -2.14 -3.01
C THR A 75 6.15 -1.06 -3.32
N ALA A 76 5.82 -0.85 -4.59
CA ALA A 76 4.82 0.13 -5.00
C ALA A 76 3.49 -0.15 -4.28
N GLU A 77 2.74 0.89 -3.95
CA GLU A 77 1.39 0.72 -3.43
C GLU A 77 0.41 0.53 -4.60
N PRO A 78 -0.62 -0.30 -4.46
CA PRO A 78 -1.65 -0.37 -5.49
C PRO A 78 -2.36 0.99 -5.53
N GLU A 79 -2.48 1.58 -6.71
CA GLU A 79 -3.29 2.77 -6.87
C GLU A 79 -4.73 2.46 -6.46
N VAL A 80 -5.29 3.32 -5.61
CA VAL A 80 -6.69 3.18 -5.20
C VAL A 80 -7.53 3.35 -6.45
N GLN A 81 -8.34 2.34 -6.79
CA GLN A 81 -9.29 2.46 -7.89
C GLN A 81 -10.32 3.52 -7.49
N ILE A 82 -10.31 4.65 -8.19
CA ILE A 82 -11.25 5.75 -7.96
C ILE A 82 -12.53 5.44 -8.73
N ASP A 83 -13.66 5.33 -8.02
CA ASP A 83 -14.97 5.36 -8.66
C ASP A 83 -15.28 6.81 -9.07
N LEU A 84 -15.13 7.08 -10.37
CA LEU A 84 -15.42 8.38 -10.96
C LEU A 84 -16.91 8.76 -10.82
N ALA A 85 -17.82 7.78 -10.85
CA ALA A 85 -19.24 8.02 -10.73
C ALA A 85 -19.64 8.35 -9.28
N GLU A 86 -19.04 7.68 -8.29
CA GLU A 86 -19.20 8.05 -6.88
C GLU A 86 -18.61 9.44 -6.60
N THR A 87 -17.42 9.71 -7.12
CA THR A 87 -16.75 11.02 -6.96
C THR A 87 -17.59 12.14 -7.57
N HIS A 88 -18.14 11.94 -8.76
CA HIS A 88 -19.03 12.91 -9.39
C HIS A 88 -20.30 13.14 -8.58
N ARG A 89 -20.94 12.08 -8.06
CA ARG A 89 -22.12 12.22 -7.19
C ARG A 89 -21.82 13.03 -5.93
N LYS A 90 -20.65 12.84 -5.31
CA LYS A 90 -20.20 13.62 -4.16
C LYS A 90 -20.01 15.10 -4.52
N LEU A 91 -19.40 15.39 -5.66
CA LEU A 91 -19.23 16.77 -6.13
C LEU A 91 -20.58 17.48 -6.31
N VAL A 92 -21.52 16.84 -7.00
CA VAL A 92 -22.87 17.40 -7.22
C VAL A 92 -23.60 17.63 -5.88
N ALA A 93 -23.49 16.70 -4.93
CA ALA A 93 -24.10 16.85 -3.61
C ALA A 93 -23.50 18.03 -2.82
N ILE A 94 -22.17 18.15 -2.82
CA ILE A 94 -21.46 19.26 -2.17
C ILE A 94 -21.84 20.60 -2.80
N GLU A 95 -21.97 20.66 -4.13
CA GLU A 95 -22.35 21.89 -4.84
C GLU A 95 -23.78 22.32 -4.49
N ALA A 96 -24.70 21.36 -4.34
CA ALA A 96 -26.06 21.65 -3.85
C ALA A 96 -26.07 22.14 -2.39
N GLU A 97 -25.23 21.57 -1.51
CA GLU A 97 -25.08 22.04 -0.14
C GLU A 97 -24.49 23.45 -0.08
N ILE A 98 -23.50 23.76 -0.92
CA ILE A 98 -22.91 25.09 -1.04
C ILE A 98 -23.96 26.10 -1.47
N GLU A 99 -24.77 25.80 -2.48
CA GLU A 99 -25.80 26.72 -2.95
C GLU A 99 -26.86 26.99 -1.88
N LYS A 100 -27.27 25.93 -1.15
CA LYS A 100 -28.21 26.08 -0.03
C LYS A 100 -27.63 26.95 1.08
N ALA A 101 -26.40 26.66 1.52
CA ALA A 101 -25.73 27.41 2.57
C ALA A 101 -25.49 28.87 2.16
N LYS A 102 -25.15 29.10 0.89
CA LYS A 102 -24.97 30.44 0.31
C LYS A 102 -26.27 31.22 0.26
N SER A 103 -27.37 30.58 -0.13
CA SER A 103 -28.71 31.20 -0.14
C SER A 103 -29.12 31.62 1.27
N GLU A 104 -28.95 30.74 2.24
CA GLU A 104 -29.23 31.02 3.66
C GLU A 104 -28.34 32.15 4.17
N HIS A 105 -27.04 32.13 3.87
CA HIS A 105 -26.12 33.20 4.24
C HIS A 105 -26.51 34.55 3.63
N ASN A 106 -26.88 34.58 2.35
CA ASN A 106 -27.32 35.79 1.66
C ASN A 106 -28.64 36.34 2.21
N SER A 107 -29.52 35.48 2.74
CA SER A 107 -30.72 35.93 3.44
C SER A 107 -30.37 36.76 4.69
N TYR A 108 -29.40 36.29 5.49
CA TYR A 108 -28.90 37.03 6.66
C TYR A 108 -28.18 38.33 6.27
N LEU A 109 -27.36 38.31 5.21
CA LEU A 109 -26.69 39.54 4.74
C LEU A 109 -27.70 40.61 4.33
N LYS A 110 -28.79 40.21 3.68
CA LYS A 110 -29.86 41.12 3.27
C LYS A 110 -30.58 41.74 4.47
N GLU A 111 -30.85 40.97 5.52
CA GLU A 111 -31.43 41.48 6.77
C GLU A 111 -30.51 42.50 7.46
N LEU A 112 -29.19 42.30 7.36
CA LEU A 112 -28.18 43.20 7.91
C LEU A 112 -27.86 44.41 7.01
N GLY A 113 -28.50 44.52 5.82
CA GLY A 113 -28.25 45.60 4.87
C GLY A 113 -26.88 45.53 4.16
N LEU A 114 -26.25 44.36 4.16
CA LEU A 114 -24.94 44.11 3.53
C LEU A 114 -25.09 43.52 2.12
N PRO A 115 -24.11 43.73 1.21
CA PRO A 115 -24.15 43.16 -0.13
C PRO A 115 -24.02 41.63 -0.09
N PRO A 116 -24.76 40.90 -0.95
CA PRO A 116 -24.71 39.44 -0.99
C PRO A 116 -23.42 38.89 -1.61
N LEU A 117 -23.10 37.64 -1.28
CA LEU A 117 -22.01 36.89 -1.90
C LEU A 117 -22.38 36.46 -3.34
N PRO A 118 -21.40 36.48 -4.27
CA PRO A 118 -21.57 36.12 -5.69
C PRO A 118 -21.93 34.66 -5.86
#